data_AF-X1F0Q8-F1
#
_entry.id   AF-X1F0Q8-F1
#
_cell.length_a   1.000
_cell.length_b   1.000
_cell.length_c   1.000
_cell.angle_alpha   90.00
_cell.angle_beta   90.00
_cell.angle_gamma   90.00
#
_symmetry.space_group_name_H-M   'P 1'
#
loop_
_entity.id
_entity.type
_entity.pdbx_description
1 polymer ?
#
loop_
_entity_poly.entity_id
_entity_poly.type
_entity_poly.pdbx_seq_one_letter_code
_entity_poly.pdbx_strand_id
1 'polypeptide(L)'
;ITTEEDWDAQFITIQNDPPVFDISIDPSQADEDEFVNVSVTNLQESDHDKEPGLLTYVFDFADGNQTTSNSSSILHKWENGGTYPITVTVIDDQNALNQKTQDIVIGNKVPEPDFTIGCEIPSTYGFYSDLIGAFPFGWTSIDKHYEGSYSFVGEVGKNGTDISFLDSTNYGDKFVVIDEFNDHKEVLRCESYGYNAQHFECGVAEGTIEYWFAGWTEKRTLQYLRTDGGDAIQFRTNDLGESDFFQYYNGSDWVSVANASDYDWFHIRFDFDCVTDIYHIYVNEELVASDIDFLNNGTEIDNFYIEPDEWTGGTYYSYFDAFGFSWDPNYNVGDNLYAHESFDAFRVAEGADYHQKILEAKWTEFHDVEIYNTYEPQPNGTVEFWFMTSDTTVDQLCGFSFYDDQGLENFKIFIQNSKWYYS
;
A
#
# COMPACT_ATOMS: atom_id res chain seq x y z
N ILE A 1 83.69 -55.85 -25.69
CA ILE A 1 82.24 -55.86 -25.39
C ILE A 1 81.89 -54.44 -24.98
N THR A 2 81.35 -53.67 -25.91
CA THR A 2 80.52 -52.48 -25.68
C THR A 2 79.79 -52.25 -27.01
N THR A 3 78.68 -52.95 -27.19
CA THR A 3 77.65 -52.57 -28.14
C THR A 3 76.98 -51.33 -27.55
N GLU A 4 77.14 -50.18 -28.20
CA GLU A 4 76.30 -49.02 -27.91
C GLU A 4 74.87 -49.42 -28.22
N GLU A 5 74.01 -49.39 -27.20
CA GLU A 5 72.56 -49.43 -27.40
C GLU A 5 72.14 -48.05 -27.91
N ASP A 6 71.72 -48.03 -29.16
CA ASP A 6 71.04 -46.90 -29.78
C ASP A 6 69.58 -46.93 -29.32
N TRP A 7 69.22 -46.09 -28.35
CA TRP A 7 67.83 -45.94 -27.93
C TRP A 7 67.14 -44.96 -28.87
N ASP A 8 66.43 -45.49 -29.86
CA ASP A 8 65.49 -44.69 -30.66
C ASP A 8 64.35 -44.21 -29.75
N ALA A 9 64.46 -42.96 -29.27
CA ALA A 9 63.37 -42.30 -28.55
C ALA A 9 62.33 -41.81 -29.58
N GLN A 10 61.21 -42.53 -29.70
CA GLN A 10 60.03 -42.01 -30.38
C GLN A 10 59.28 -41.05 -29.46
N PHE A 11 59.16 -39.79 -29.86
CA PHE A 11 58.24 -38.85 -29.26
C PHE A 11 56.82 -39.18 -29.74
N ILE A 12 55.96 -39.67 -28.85
CA ILE A 12 54.52 -39.72 -29.09
C ILE A 12 53.96 -38.38 -28.66
N THR A 13 53.49 -37.57 -29.59
CA THR A 13 52.70 -36.39 -29.26
C THR A 13 51.27 -36.85 -29.02
N ILE A 14 50.85 -36.83 -27.76
CA ILE A 14 49.43 -36.95 -27.41
C ILE A 14 48.78 -35.61 -27.76
N GLN A 15 47.76 -35.61 -28.61
CA GLN A 15 46.94 -34.43 -28.86
C GLN A 15 45.84 -34.38 -27.81
N ASN A 16 45.59 -33.20 -27.26
CA ASN A 16 44.42 -32.98 -26.42
C ASN A 16 43.17 -32.90 -27.32
N ASP A 17 42.13 -33.66 -26.99
CA ASP A 17 40.85 -33.62 -27.69
C ASP A 17 39.91 -32.63 -26.98
N PRO A 18 39.13 -31.83 -27.72
CA PRO A 18 38.25 -30.84 -27.10
C PRO A 18 37.08 -31.50 -26.35
N PRO A 19 36.49 -30.82 -25.34
CA PRO A 19 35.34 -31.34 -24.60
C PRO A 19 34.14 -31.67 -25.50
N VAL A 20 33.40 -32.74 -25.18
CA VAL A 20 32.14 -33.08 -25.84
C VAL A 20 30.98 -32.86 -24.88
N PHE A 21 29.96 -32.14 -25.30
CA PHE A 21 28.81 -31.80 -24.46
C PHE A 21 27.56 -31.56 -25.29
N ASP A 22 26.40 -31.43 -24.64
CA ASP A 22 25.15 -30.93 -25.20
C ASP A 22 24.71 -29.65 -24.48
N ILE A 23 23.87 -28.86 -25.15
CA ILE A 23 23.24 -27.67 -24.55
C ILE A 23 21.82 -28.06 -24.15
N SER A 24 21.39 -27.61 -22.98
CA SER A 24 19.99 -27.63 -22.55
C SER A 24 19.54 -26.20 -22.28
N ILE A 25 18.38 -25.84 -22.84
CA ILE A 25 17.73 -24.55 -22.69
C ILE A 25 16.36 -24.83 -22.07
N ASP A 26 16.12 -24.32 -20.86
CA ASP A 26 14.90 -24.55 -20.10
C ASP A 26 14.36 -23.23 -19.51
N PRO A 27 13.15 -22.79 -19.89
CA PRO A 27 12.26 -23.41 -20.88
C PRO A 27 12.79 -23.30 -22.32
N SER A 28 12.39 -24.20 -23.23
CA SER A 28 12.85 -24.21 -24.63
C SER A 28 12.31 -23.05 -25.49
N GLN A 29 11.37 -22.29 -24.95
CA GLN A 29 10.82 -21.02 -25.45
C GLN A 29 10.41 -20.20 -24.22
N ALA A 30 10.47 -18.88 -24.32
CA ALA A 30 10.11 -17.96 -23.24
C ALA A 30 9.52 -16.67 -23.84
N ASP A 31 8.91 -15.83 -23.03
CA ASP A 31 8.57 -14.46 -23.42
C ASP A 31 9.68 -13.48 -22.97
N GLU A 32 9.61 -12.23 -23.45
CA GLU A 32 10.50 -11.15 -22.99
C GLU A 32 10.54 -11.06 -21.46
N ASP A 33 11.72 -10.74 -20.92
CA ASP A 33 12.00 -10.61 -19.48
C ASP A 33 11.87 -11.88 -18.61
N GLU A 34 11.48 -13.02 -19.16
CA GLU A 34 11.51 -14.30 -18.45
C GLU A 34 12.93 -14.88 -18.34
N PHE A 35 13.23 -15.49 -17.20
CA PHE A 35 14.51 -16.19 -17.00
C PHE A 35 14.53 -17.54 -17.70
N VAL A 36 15.58 -17.76 -18.48
CA VAL A 36 15.89 -19.05 -19.12
C VAL A 36 17.20 -19.56 -18.58
N ASN A 37 17.21 -20.83 -18.18
CA ASN A 37 18.42 -21.53 -17.79
C ASN A 37 19.10 -22.15 -19.02
N VAL A 38 20.29 -21.64 -19.35
CA VAL A 38 21.19 -22.24 -20.35
C VAL A 38 22.24 -23.06 -19.63
N SER A 39 22.28 -24.36 -19.90
CA SER A 39 23.17 -25.29 -19.20
C SER A 39 23.87 -26.28 -20.13
N VAL A 40 25.05 -26.71 -19.72
CA VAL A 40 25.83 -27.76 -20.36
C VAL A 40 25.45 -29.11 -19.74
N THR A 41 25.09 -30.07 -20.60
CA THR A 41 24.71 -31.43 -20.23
C THR A 41 25.56 -32.45 -20.99
N ASN A 42 25.54 -33.72 -20.58
CA ASN A 42 26.30 -34.81 -21.22
C ASN A 42 27.78 -34.50 -21.46
N LEU A 43 28.39 -33.71 -20.56
CA LEU A 43 29.79 -33.31 -20.65
C LEU A 43 30.71 -34.52 -20.49
N GLN A 44 31.63 -34.67 -21.44
CA GLN A 44 32.70 -35.65 -21.49
C GLN A 44 33.99 -34.90 -21.80
N GLU A 45 34.90 -34.85 -20.84
CA GLU A 45 36.28 -34.41 -21.06
C GLU A 45 37.08 -35.53 -21.74
N SER A 46 38.20 -35.20 -22.41
CA SER A 46 39.00 -36.24 -23.07
C SER A 46 39.64 -37.16 -22.02
N ASP A 47 39.58 -38.48 -22.26
CA ASP A 47 39.99 -39.55 -21.32
C ASP A 47 41.52 -39.61 -21.06
N HIS A 48 42.26 -38.57 -21.46
CA HIS A 48 43.71 -38.48 -21.27
C HIS A 48 44.09 -37.68 -20.01
N ASP A 49 43.15 -36.92 -19.46
CA ASP A 49 43.34 -36.14 -18.24
C ASP A 49 42.84 -36.95 -17.05
N LYS A 50 43.76 -37.69 -16.40
CA LYS A 50 43.44 -38.51 -15.21
C LYS A 50 43.01 -37.69 -13.98
N GLU A 51 42.88 -36.37 -14.11
CA GLU A 51 42.28 -35.46 -13.14
C GLU A 51 41.39 -34.46 -13.91
N PRO A 52 40.11 -34.24 -13.53
CA PRO A 52 39.25 -33.27 -14.20
C PRO A 52 39.83 -31.85 -14.05
N GLY A 53 40.14 -31.22 -15.18
CA GLY A 53 40.64 -29.86 -15.25
C GLY A 53 39.56 -28.82 -14.93
N LEU A 54 39.96 -27.58 -14.61
CA LEU A 54 38.99 -26.50 -14.44
C LEU A 54 38.48 -26.05 -15.81
N LEU A 55 37.22 -26.36 -16.13
CA LEU A 55 36.58 -25.88 -17.35
C LEU A 55 36.16 -24.41 -17.25
N THR A 56 36.30 -23.71 -18.37
CA THR A 56 35.76 -22.38 -18.59
C THR A 56 34.62 -22.43 -19.61
N TYR A 57 33.49 -21.82 -19.27
CA TYR A 57 32.30 -21.75 -20.09
C TYR A 57 32.11 -20.32 -20.59
N VAL A 58 31.90 -20.15 -21.89
CA VAL A 58 31.53 -18.87 -22.50
C VAL A 58 30.14 -19.00 -23.09
N PHE A 59 29.20 -18.24 -22.56
CA PHE A 59 27.82 -18.17 -23.03
C PHE A 59 27.63 -16.89 -23.84
N ASP A 60 27.27 -17.04 -25.10
CA ASP A 60 26.87 -15.93 -25.99
C ASP A 60 25.37 -16.06 -26.27
N PHE A 61 24.59 -15.07 -25.83
CA PHE A 61 23.13 -15.11 -25.91
C PHE A 61 22.58 -14.48 -27.18
N ALA A 62 23.45 -14.04 -28.10
CA ALA A 62 23.11 -13.43 -29.39
C ALA A 62 22.24 -12.15 -29.30
N ASP A 63 22.16 -11.53 -28.12
CA ASP A 63 21.49 -10.25 -27.84
C ASP A 63 22.49 -9.09 -27.65
N GLY A 64 23.78 -9.36 -27.84
CA GLY A 64 24.89 -8.44 -27.57
C GLY A 64 25.58 -8.70 -26.23
N ASN A 65 25.04 -9.59 -25.39
CA ASN A 65 25.66 -10.00 -24.13
C ASN A 65 26.41 -11.32 -24.29
N GLN A 66 27.59 -11.38 -23.65
CA GLN A 66 28.40 -12.57 -23.54
C GLN A 66 28.99 -12.66 -22.13
N THR A 67 28.94 -13.86 -21.53
CA THR A 67 29.40 -14.10 -20.17
C THR A 67 30.37 -15.28 -20.13
N THR A 68 31.53 -15.06 -19.50
CA THR A 68 32.48 -16.13 -19.17
C THR A 68 32.31 -16.55 -17.71
N SER A 69 32.20 -17.85 -17.46
CA SER A 69 31.93 -18.42 -16.14
C SER A 69 32.64 -19.75 -15.93
N ASN A 70 32.86 -20.13 -14.66
CA ASN A 70 33.28 -21.48 -14.29
C ASN A 70 32.08 -22.37 -13.90
N SER A 71 30.85 -21.84 -14.00
CA SER A 71 29.60 -22.59 -13.83
C SER A 71 29.15 -23.15 -15.17
N SER A 72 28.71 -24.41 -15.18
CA SER A 72 28.14 -25.07 -16.36
C SER A 72 26.70 -24.64 -16.68
N SER A 73 26.13 -23.70 -15.90
CA SER A 73 24.80 -23.14 -16.13
C SER A 73 24.73 -21.66 -15.80
N ILE A 74 23.83 -20.95 -16.47
CA ILE A 74 23.57 -19.53 -16.28
C ILE A 74 22.10 -19.21 -16.58
N LEU A 75 21.52 -18.32 -15.77
CA LEU A 75 20.21 -17.73 -16.05
C LEU A 75 20.40 -16.44 -16.87
N HIS A 76 19.64 -16.32 -17.95
CA HIS A 76 19.63 -15.14 -18.82
C HIS A 76 18.20 -14.76 -19.19
N LYS A 77 17.97 -13.49 -19.53
CA LYS A 77 16.68 -12.98 -20.03
C LYS A 77 16.92 -12.08 -21.24
N TRP A 78 15.95 -12.02 -22.15
CA TRP A 78 16.00 -11.18 -23.35
C TRP A 78 14.99 -10.04 -23.23
N GLU A 79 15.45 -8.82 -23.50
CA GLU A 79 14.61 -7.61 -23.44
C GLU A 79 13.73 -7.43 -24.67
N ASN A 80 14.04 -8.12 -25.78
CA ASN A 80 13.30 -7.98 -27.03
C ASN A 80 12.95 -9.36 -27.59
N GLY A 81 11.78 -9.45 -28.21
CA GLY A 81 11.30 -10.63 -28.90
C GLY A 81 12.11 -10.91 -30.15
N GLY A 82 12.36 -12.19 -30.40
CA GLY A 82 13.24 -12.61 -31.48
C GLY A 82 13.59 -14.09 -31.43
N THR A 83 14.36 -14.54 -32.40
CA THR A 83 14.99 -15.87 -32.38
C THR A 83 16.49 -15.68 -32.17
N TYR A 84 17.01 -16.24 -31.10
CA TYR A 84 18.38 -16.03 -30.65
C TYR A 84 19.18 -17.34 -30.74
N PRO A 85 20.24 -17.40 -31.57
CA PRO A 85 21.13 -18.56 -31.67
C PRO A 85 22.14 -18.56 -30.51
N ILE A 86 21.75 -19.09 -29.36
CA ILE A 86 22.61 -19.16 -28.18
C ILE A 86 23.80 -20.06 -28.46
N THR A 87 25.00 -19.54 -28.22
CA THR A 87 26.24 -20.27 -28.48
C THR A 87 27.01 -20.47 -27.18
N VAL A 88 27.28 -21.72 -26.83
CA VAL A 88 28.07 -22.10 -25.64
C VAL A 88 29.41 -22.65 -26.09
N THR A 89 30.50 -22.10 -25.56
CA THR A 89 31.87 -22.59 -25.75
C THR A 89 32.38 -23.16 -24.44
N VAL A 90 32.86 -24.40 -24.47
CA VAL A 90 33.51 -25.03 -23.32
C VAL A 90 35.00 -25.16 -23.64
N ILE A 91 35.84 -24.64 -22.76
CA ILE A 91 37.30 -24.60 -22.89
C ILE A 91 37.90 -25.41 -21.74
N ASP A 92 38.78 -26.35 -22.05
CA ASP A 92 39.53 -27.10 -21.06
C ASP A 92 40.80 -26.39 -20.56
N ASP A 93 41.47 -27.00 -19.59
CA ASP A 93 42.67 -26.46 -18.95
C ASP A 93 43.92 -26.44 -19.86
N GLN A 94 43.85 -27.16 -20.98
CA GLN A 94 44.85 -27.20 -22.05
C GLN A 94 44.48 -26.29 -23.23
N ASN A 95 43.41 -25.49 -23.09
CA ASN A 95 42.86 -24.55 -24.07
C ASN A 95 42.28 -25.20 -25.34
N ALA A 96 42.00 -26.51 -25.35
CA ALA A 96 41.14 -27.04 -26.40
C ALA A 96 39.69 -26.64 -26.10
N LEU A 97 38.93 -26.38 -27.16
CA LEU A 97 37.58 -25.87 -27.04
C LEU A 97 36.63 -26.58 -27.99
N ASN A 98 35.37 -26.67 -27.58
CA ASN A 98 34.27 -27.05 -28.44
C ASN A 98 33.12 -26.06 -28.25
N GLN A 99 32.34 -25.87 -29.30
CA GLN A 99 31.27 -24.89 -29.34
C GLN A 99 30.01 -25.53 -29.90
N LYS A 100 28.87 -25.25 -29.27
CA LYS A 100 27.54 -25.63 -29.76
C LYS A 100 26.63 -24.43 -29.81
N THR A 101 25.67 -24.47 -30.73
CA THR A 101 24.65 -23.43 -30.90
C THR A 101 23.27 -24.07 -30.88
N GLN A 102 22.33 -23.43 -30.19
CA GLN A 102 20.93 -23.82 -30.17
C GLN A 102 20.04 -22.57 -30.14
N ASP A 103 19.02 -22.55 -30.99
CA ASP A 103 18.08 -21.44 -31.07
C ASP A 103 17.08 -21.47 -29.91
N ILE A 104 16.77 -20.30 -29.36
CA ILE A 104 15.59 -20.04 -28.54
C ILE A 104 14.67 -19.04 -29.24
N VAL A 105 13.36 -19.23 -29.11
CA VAL A 105 12.35 -18.26 -29.52
C VAL A 105 11.90 -17.49 -28.29
N ILE A 106 12.08 -16.18 -28.33
CA ILE A 106 11.56 -15.23 -27.35
C ILE A 106 10.32 -14.57 -27.94
N GLY A 107 9.18 -14.85 -27.33
CA GLY A 107 7.92 -14.20 -27.68
C GLY A 107 7.97 -12.72 -27.33
N ASN A 108 7.58 -11.87 -28.27
CA ASN A 108 7.36 -10.47 -27.98
C ASN A 108 6.12 -10.35 -27.08
N LYS A 109 6.28 -9.84 -25.87
CA LYS A 109 5.14 -9.59 -24.99
C LYS A 109 4.34 -8.44 -25.60
N VAL A 110 3.02 -8.59 -25.70
CA VAL A 110 2.20 -7.40 -26.05
C VAL A 110 2.52 -6.30 -25.04
N PRO A 111 2.57 -5.03 -25.43
CA PRO A 111 2.75 -3.95 -24.47
C PRO A 111 1.66 -4.12 -23.41
N GLU A 112 2.07 -4.49 -22.20
CA GLU A 112 1.20 -4.28 -21.06
C GLU A 112 1.06 -2.77 -20.98
N PRO A 113 -0.16 -2.21 -21.06
CA PRO A 113 -0.33 -0.80 -20.84
C PRO A 113 0.27 -0.50 -19.46
N ASP A 114 1.40 0.21 -19.47
CA ASP A 114 1.96 0.82 -18.28
C ASP A 114 1.00 1.95 -17.90
N PHE A 115 -0.07 1.56 -17.22
CA PHE A 115 -0.80 2.48 -16.39
C PHE A 115 0.11 2.72 -15.20
N THR A 116 0.92 3.78 -15.29
CA THR A 116 1.43 4.40 -14.08
C THR A 116 0.20 4.97 -13.36
N ILE A 117 -0.39 4.17 -12.48
CA ILE A 117 -1.24 4.68 -11.42
C ILE A 117 -0.27 5.48 -10.54
N GLY A 118 -0.33 6.80 -10.69
CA GLY A 118 0.19 7.67 -9.66
C GLY A 118 -0.58 7.36 -8.38
N CYS A 119 0.18 7.14 -7.31
CA CYS A 119 -0.25 6.85 -5.96
C CYS A 119 -0.46 5.36 -5.62
N GLU A 120 0.03 5.03 -4.44
CA GLU A 120 0.25 3.70 -3.90
C GLU A 120 -1.05 2.87 -3.83
N ILE A 121 -0.92 1.55 -3.75
CA ILE A 121 -2.04 0.70 -3.29
C ILE A 121 -2.46 1.28 -1.92
N PRO A 122 -3.73 1.68 -1.71
CA PRO A 122 -4.17 2.24 -0.44
C PRO A 122 -3.81 1.29 0.70
N SER A 123 -3.05 1.78 1.68
CA SER A 123 -2.76 1.03 2.90
C SER A 123 -3.93 0.98 3.89
N THR A 124 -5.10 1.46 3.51
CA THR A 124 -6.29 1.53 4.36
C THR A 124 -7.34 0.55 3.86
N TYR A 125 -7.16 -0.71 4.28
CA TYR A 125 -8.19 -1.73 4.11
C TYR A 125 -9.25 -1.57 5.20
N GLY A 126 -10.43 -1.08 4.82
CA GLY A 126 -11.59 -0.97 5.69
C GLY A 126 -12.19 -2.30 6.08
N PHE A 127 -12.19 -2.60 7.38
CA PHE A 127 -13.02 -3.65 7.96
C PHE A 127 -14.46 -3.15 8.02
N TYR A 128 -15.20 -3.24 6.93
CA TYR A 128 -16.64 -2.98 6.94
C TYR A 128 -17.34 -4.08 7.71
N SER A 129 -17.69 -3.83 8.97
CA SER A 129 -18.65 -4.65 9.69
C SER A 129 -20.07 -4.18 9.34
N ASP A 130 -20.49 -4.49 8.12
CA ASP A 130 -21.90 -4.39 7.75
C ASP A 130 -22.69 -5.50 8.47
N LEU A 131 -23.02 -5.28 9.74
CA LEU A 131 -24.27 -5.75 10.31
C LEU A 131 -24.61 -4.97 11.59
N ILE A 132 -25.53 -4.01 11.46
CA ILE A 132 -26.30 -3.52 12.60
C ILE A 132 -27.01 -4.73 13.24
N GLY A 133 -26.56 -5.11 14.43
CA GLY A 133 -27.35 -5.85 15.41
C GLY A 133 -27.29 -7.37 15.36
N ALA A 134 -26.12 -7.96 15.68
CA ALA A 134 -25.98 -9.07 16.63
C ALA A 134 -24.54 -9.58 16.62
N PHE A 135 -23.74 -9.26 17.64
CA PHE A 135 -22.52 -10.03 17.90
C PHE A 135 -22.54 -10.70 19.28
N PRO A 136 -21.98 -11.92 19.38
CA PRO A 136 -22.00 -12.71 20.60
C PRO A 136 -21.15 -12.08 21.70
N PHE A 137 -21.58 -12.28 22.93
CA PHE A 137 -20.89 -11.85 24.16
C PHE A 137 -19.45 -12.40 24.21
N GLY A 138 -18.42 -11.54 24.20
CA GLY A 138 -17.04 -11.94 24.52
C GLY A 138 -15.90 -11.32 23.71
N TRP A 139 -16.16 -10.54 22.66
CA TRP A 139 -15.12 -9.81 21.92
C TRP A 139 -15.04 -8.35 22.39
N THR A 140 -13.82 -7.86 22.55
CA THR A 140 -13.51 -6.42 22.68
C THR A 140 -12.70 -6.06 21.44
N SER A 141 -13.17 -5.11 20.62
CA SER A 141 -12.29 -4.48 19.60
C SER A 141 -11.02 -4.03 20.31
N ILE A 142 -9.83 -4.36 19.78
CA ILE A 142 -8.61 -3.99 20.49
C ILE A 142 -8.27 -2.52 20.25
N ASP A 143 -8.54 -2.01 19.04
CA ASP A 143 -8.41 -0.59 18.70
C ASP A 143 -9.55 -0.15 17.76
N LYS A 144 -10.19 0.98 18.07
CA LYS A 144 -11.10 1.70 17.17
C LYS A 144 -10.31 2.84 16.57
N HIS A 145 -9.98 2.73 15.29
CA HIS A 145 -9.23 3.75 14.59
C HIS A 145 -10.06 4.27 13.42
N TYR A 146 -10.17 5.59 13.28
CA TYR A 146 -10.91 6.20 12.18
C TYR A 146 -9.90 6.58 11.10
N GLU A 147 -10.07 6.02 9.90
CA GLU A 147 -9.10 6.21 8.82
C GLU A 147 -9.50 7.41 7.95
N GLY A 148 -8.52 8.26 7.67
CA GLY A 148 -8.62 9.42 6.78
C GLY A 148 -7.40 9.48 5.88
N SER A 149 -7.38 10.45 4.97
CA SER A 149 -6.15 10.90 4.32
C SER A 149 -5.03 11.21 5.33
N TYR A 150 -5.42 11.63 6.54
CA TYR A 150 -4.51 11.77 7.67
C TYR A 150 -5.17 11.42 9.01
N SER A 151 -4.67 10.39 9.68
CA SER A 151 -5.18 9.90 10.98
C SER A 151 -4.13 9.79 12.08
N PHE A 152 -3.03 10.56 12.01
CA PHE A 152 -2.02 10.68 13.08
C PHE A 152 -1.35 9.36 13.56
N VAL A 153 -1.54 8.25 12.82
CA VAL A 153 -1.03 6.91 13.16
C VAL A 153 0.47 6.92 13.37
N GLY A 154 0.92 6.37 14.50
CA GLY A 154 2.33 6.28 14.85
C GLY A 154 2.96 7.62 15.26
N GLU A 155 2.15 8.65 15.52
CA GLU A 155 2.62 9.98 15.90
C GLU A 155 2.43 10.33 17.38
N VAL A 156 1.96 9.40 18.22
CA VAL A 156 1.76 9.63 19.66
C VAL A 156 2.98 10.27 20.33
N GLY A 157 2.74 11.41 20.98
CA GLY A 157 3.75 12.20 21.69
C GLY A 157 4.50 13.23 20.82
N LYS A 158 4.33 13.20 19.49
CA LYS A 158 4.80 14.29 18.62
C LYS A 158 4.02 15.57 18.92
N ASN A 159 4.68 16.71 18.71
CA ASN A 159 4.08 18.02 18.96
C ASN A 159 4.49 19.06 17.90
N GLY A 160 3.67 20.08 17.72
CA GLY A 160 3.89 21.15 16.75
C GLY A 160 4.16 20.60 15.35
N THR A 161 5.21 21.10 14.70
CA THR A 161 5.59 20.68 13.33
C THR A 161 6.34 19.35 13.27
N ASP A 162 6.54 18.65 14.39
CA ASP A 162 6.96 17.25 14.34
C ASP A 162 5.78 16.35 13.93
N ILE A 163 4.54 16.83 14.13
CA ILE A 163 3.32 16.18 13.63
C ILE A 163 3.26 16.40 12.13
N SER A 164 3.17 15.33 11.33
CA SER A 164 3.34 15.44 9.88
C SER A 164 2.16 16.15 9.18
N PHE A 165 1.01 16.22 9.85
CA PHE A 165 -0.08 17.12 9.47
C PHE A 165 0.48 18.56 9.54
N LEU A 166 0.85 19.04 10.73
CA LEU A 166 1.01 20.46 11.00
C LEU A 166 2.24 21.11 10.35
N ASP A 167 2.04 21.89 9.29
CA ASP A 167 3.10 22.62 8.61
C ASP A 167 3.58 23.87 9.38
N SER A 168 2.69 24.52 10.14
CA SER A 168 3.07 25.67 10.95
C SER A 168 2.24 25.83 12.22
N THR A 169 2.87 26.40 13.25
CA THR A 169 2.22 26.71 14.54
C THR A 169 2.99 27.82 15.27
N ASN A 170 2.28 28.63 16.06
CA ASN A 170 2.90 29.63 16.94
C ASN A 170 3.34 29.08 18.31
N TYR A 171 2.82 27.92 18.72
CA TYR A 171 3.10 27.29 20.01
C TYR A 171 3.01 25.76 19.88
N GLY A 172 4.07 25.14 19.36
CA GLY A 172 4.07 23.71 19.03
C GLY A 172 3.75 22.78 20.19
N ASP A 173 4.13 23.12 21.42
CA ASP A 173 3.85 22.34 22.62
C ASP A 173 2.36 22.20 22.96
N LYS A 174 1.51 23.02 22.34
CA LYS A 174 0.04 23.03 22.53
C LYS A 174 -0.70 22.10 21.59
N PHE A 175 -0.03 21.59 20.57
CA PHE A 175 -0.59 20.66 19.59
C PHE A 175 0.16 19.36 19.77
N VAL A 176 -0.51 18.34 20.29
CA VAL A 176 0.12 17.07 20.66
C VAL A 176 -0.76 15.92 20.24
N VAL A 177 -0.18 14.92 19.57
CA VAL A 177 -0.88 13.65 19.32
C VAL A 177 -0.87 12.83 20.62
N ILE A 178 -2.04 12.45 21.10
CA ILE A 178 -2.22 11.64 22.32
C ILE A 178 -2.74 10.25 21.96
N ASP A 179 -2.55 9.29 22.85
CA ASP A 179 -2.89 7.87 22.60
C ASP A 179 -4.39 7.64 22.36
N GLU A 180 -5.26 8.32 23.12
CA GLU A 180 -6.71 8.09 23.04
C GLU A 180 -7.51 9.25 23.65
N PHE A 181 -8.70 9.50 23.10
CA PHE A 181 -9.75 10.29 23.72
C PHE A 181 -11.15 9.78 23.35
N ASN A 182 -11.96 9.39 24.34
CA ASN A 182 -13.34 8.91 24.14
C ASN A 182 -13.47 7.90 23.00
N ASP A 183 -12.72 6.80 23.08
CA ASP A 183 -12.65 5.69 22.11
C ASP A 183 -12.01 6.00 20.74
N HIS A 184 -11.64 7.25 20.45
CA HIS A 184 -10.80 7.57 19.28
C HIS A 184 -9.32 7.45 19.66
N LYS A 185 -8.53 6.80 18.80
CA LYS A 185 -7.11 6.52 19.00
C LYS A 185 -6.22 7.53 18.27
N GLU A 186 -5.02 7.74 18.81
CA GLU A 186 -3.96 8.57 18.19
C GLU A 186 -4.44 9.99 17.80
N VAL A 187 -5.26 10.62 18.64
CA VAL A 187 -5.92 11.88 18.28
C VAL A 187 -5.03 13.13 18.45
N LEU A 188 -5.25 14.13 17.60
CA LEU A 188 -4.66 15.45 17.78
C LEU A 188 -5.39 16.20 18.91
N ARG A 189 -4.70 16.46 20.01
CA ARG A 189 -5.17 17.36 21.07
C ARG A 189 -4.60 18.76 20.86
N CYS A 190 -5.48 19.74 20.74
CA CYS A 190 -5.15 21.16 20.66
C CYS A 190 -5.48 21.85 21.98
N GLU A 191 -4.50 22.47 22.62
CA GLU A 191 -4.67 23.29 23.82
C GLU A 191 -4.99 24.76 23.45
N SER A 192 -5.87 25.38 24.22
CA SER A 192 -6.13 26.83 24.19
C SER A 192 -4.86 27.68 24.08
N TYR A 193 -4.96 28.85 23.44
CA TYR A 193 -3.85 29.80 23.24
C TYR A 193 -2.83 29.40 22.16
N GLY A 194 -3.28 28.77 21.08
CA GLY A 194 -2.45 28.43 19.93
C GLY A 194 -3.23 28.57 18.62
N TYR A 195 -2.49 28.70 17.51
CA TYR A 195 -3.02 28.41 16.18
C TYR A 195 -2.06 27.45 15.48
N ASN A 196 -2.62 26.60 14.62
CA ASN A 196 -1.87 25.78 13.68
C ASN A 196 -2.48 25.90 12.28
N ALA A 197 -1.65 25.63 11.29
CA ALA A 197 -2.06 25.55 9.90
C ALA A 197 -1.58 24.23 9.29
N GLN A 198 -2.48 23.61 8.54
CA GLN A 198 -2.20 22.65 7.49
C GLN A 198 -2.12 23.42 6.17
N HIS A 199 -0.99 23.34 5.47
CA HIS A 199 -0.90 23.78 4.09
C HIS A 199 -1.13 22.56 3.18
N PHE A 200 -2.02 22.68 2.21
CA PHE A 200 -2.17 21.65 1.18
C PHE A 200 -1.05 21.81 0.15
N GLU A 201 -0.41 20.69 -0.26
CA GLU A 201 0.69 20.73 -1.23
C GLU A 201 0.28 21.33 -2.59
N CYS A 202 -1.02 21.25 -2.91
CA CYS A 202 -1.65 21.97 -4.00
C CYS A 202 -3.04 22.46 -3.57
N GLY A 203 -3.38 23.69 -3.95
CA GLY A 203 -4.73 24.21 -3.76
C GLY A 203 -5.75 23.46 -4.62
N VAL A 204 -6.98 23.38 -4.12
CA VAL A 204 -8.05 22.61 -4.74
C VAL A 204 -9.25 23.51 -5.05
N ALA A 205 -9.73 23.48 -6.28
CA ALA A 205 -10.84 24.34 -6.73
C ALA A 205 -12.22 23.83 -6.30
N GLU A 206 -12.39 22.52 -6.13
CA GLU A 206 -13.62 21.88 -5.67
C GLU A 206 -13.29 20.59 -4.92
N GLY A 207 -14.07 20.24 -3.91
CA GLY A 207 -13.84 19.01 -3.16
C GLY A 207 -14.59 18.93 -1.85
N THR A 208 -14.27 17.88 -1.09
CA THR A 208 -14.81 17.60 0.23
C THR A 208 -13.68 17.48 1.24
N ILE A 209 -13.87 18.11 2.41
CA ILE A 209 -13.03 17.90 3.61
C ILE A 209 -13.93 17.41 4.73
N GLU A 210 -13.52 16.35 5.40
CA GLU A 210 -14.23 15.83 6.57
C GLU A 210 -13.28 15.35 7.67
N TYR A 211 -13.74 15.41 8.92
CA TYR A 211 -12.95 15.04 10.09
C TYR A 211 -13.84 14.88 11.32
N TRP A 212 -13.31 14.20 12.33
CA TRP A 212 -13.92 14.16 13.65
C TRP A 212 -13.44 15.32 14.50
N PHE A 213 -14.36 15.91 15.25
CA PHE A 213 -14.11 16.99 16.19
C PHE A 213 -14.80 16.71 17.53
N ALA A 214 -14.08 16.90 18.62
CA ALA A 214 -14.64 16.96 19.96
C ALA A 214 -14.06 18.14 20.73
N GLY A 215 -14.85 18.81 21.55
CA GLY A 215 -14.36 19.95 22.31
C GLY A 215 -15.34 20.41 23.38
N TRP A 216 -14.89 21.37 24.18
CA TRP A 216 -15.74 22.02 25.16
C TRP A 216 -16.62 23.05 24.45
N THR A 217 -17.94 22.89 24.47
CA THR A 217 -18.89 23.69 23.68
C THR A 217 -19.14 25.09 24.24
N GLU A 218 -18.86 25.30 25.53
CA GLU A 218 -18.79 26.64 26.14
C GLU A 218 -17.50 27.39 25.77
N LYS A 219 -16.59 26.75 25.04
CA LYS A 219 -15.32 27.29 24.57
C LYS A 219 -15.27 27.24 23.05
N ARG A 220 -14.53 28.19 22.49
CA ARG A 220 -14.47 28.39 21.04
C ARG A 220 -13.25 27.70 20.45
N THR A 221 -13.46 26.76 19.55
CA THR A 221 -12.43 26.32 18.60
C THR A 221 -12.81 26.79 17.21
N LEU A 222 -12.02 27.71 16.64
CA LEU A 222 -12.20 28.23 15.30
C LEU A 222 -11.49 27.35 14.28
N GLN A 223 -12.15 27.18 13.14
CA GLN A 223 -11.74 26.34 12.04
C GLN A 223 -11.90 27.14 10.75
N TYR A 224 -10.83 27.27 9.98
CA TYR A 224 -10.83 28.07 8.76
C TYR A 224 -10.40 27.22 7.58
N LEU A 225 -11.17 27.26 6.51
CA LEU A 225 -10.69 26.87 5.18
C LEU A 225 -10.38 28.17 4.45
N ARG A 226 -9.15 28.30 3.95
CA ARG A 226 -8.67 29.55 3.36
C ARG A 226 -8.29 29.36 1.90
N THR A 227 -8.36 30.47 1.19
CA THR A 227 -7.84 30.63 -0.17
C THR A 227 -6.65 31.59 -0.11
N ASP A 228 -5.97 31.77 -1.25
CA ASP A 228 -4.99 32.85 -1.47
C ASP A 228 -5.51 34.26 -1.07
N GLY A 229 -6.84 34.46 -1.11
CA GLY A 229 -7.51 35.72 -0.79
C GLY A 229 -7.81 35.94 0.69
N GLY A 230 -7.62 34.93 1.54
CA GLY A 230 -8.00 34.93 2.96
C GLY A 230 -9.01 33.84 3.30
N ASP A 231 -9.70 34.00 4.44
CA ASP A 231 -10.60 32.98 4.96
C ASP A 231 -11.84 32.87 4.04
N ALA A 232 -12.08 31.70 3.47
CA ALA A 232 -13.27 31.45 2.65
C ALA A 232 -14.42 30.90 3.50
N ILE A 233 -14.12 29.95 4.39
CA ILE A 233 -15.07 29.34 5.31
C ILE A 233 -14.57 29.54 6.74
N GLN A 234 -15.48 29.93 7.63
CA GLN A 234 -15.24 30.06 9.06
C GLN A 234 -16.29 29.25 9.82
N PHE A 235 -15.83 28.28 10.61
CA PHE A 235 -16.66 27.39 11.40
C PHE A 235 -16.16 27.27 12.84
N ARG A 236 -17.06 27.11 13.80
CA ARG A 236 -16.69 27.02 15.22
C ARG A 236 -17.75 26.35 16.09
N THR A 237 -17.33 25.98 17.30
CA THR A 237 -18.24 25.86 18.45
C THR A 237 -18.62 27.23 19.03
N ASN A 238 -19.79 27.32 19.65
CA ASN A 238 -20.37 28.56 20.16
C ASN A 238 -19.44 29.33 21.13
N ASP A 239 -19.75 30.62 21.29
CA ASP A 239 -19.09 31.54 22.21
C ASP A 239 -19.91 31.69 23.51
N LEU A 240 -19.23 31.53 24.65
CA LEU A 240 -19.55 32.09 25.97
C LEU A 240 -21.04 32.13 26.40
N GLY A 241 -21.50 31.07 27.08
CA GLY A 241 -22.66 31.12 27.99
C GLY A 241 -24.04 31.13 27.33
N GLU A 242 -24.10 30.97 26.00
CA GLU A 242 -25.30 30.57 25.28
C GLU A 242 -25.22 29.09 24.90
N SER A 243 -26.37 28.49 24.61
CA SER A 243 -26.57 27.07 24.27
C SER A 243 -25.53 26.46 23.33
N ASP A 244 -25.23 25.18 23.55
CA ASP A 244 -24.18 24.42 22.87
C ASP A 244 -24.52 24.16 21.40
N PHE A 245 -23.89 24.91 20.49
CA PHE A 245 -24.11 24.79 19.04
C PHE A 245 -22.82 24.91 18.22
N PHE A 246 -22.82 24.31 17.04
CA PHE A 246 -21.93 24.65 15.93
C PHE A 246 -22.44 25.86 15.16
N GLN A 247 -21.52 26.69 14.67
CA GLN A 247 -21.81 27.91 13.95
C GLN A 247 -20.88 28.11 12.75
N TYR A 248 -21.41 28.71 11.68
CA TYR A 248 -20.59 29.29 10.61
C TYR A 248 -20.78 30.81 10.56
N TYR A 249 -19.80 31.53 10.01
CA TYR A 249 -19.92 32.98 9.79
C TYR A 249 -20.41 33.26 8.37
N ASN A 250 -21.48 34.04 8.23
CA ASN A 250 -22.07 34.38 6.93
C ASN A 250 -21.58 35.73 6.36
N GLY A 251 -20.53 36.31 6.95
CA GLY A 251 -20.00 37.62 6.58
C GLY A 251 -20.54 38.78 7.42
N SER A 252 -21.63 38.57 8.17
CA SER A 252 -22.20 39.56 9.09
C SER A 252 -22.43 39.02 10.50
N ASP A 253 -22.97 37.81 10.61
CA ASP A 253 -23.38 37.18 11.86
C ASP A 253 -22.94 35.71 11.91
N TRP A 254 -22.84 35.18 13.12
CA TRP A 254 -22.66 33.75 13.36
C TRP A 254 -24.02 33.04 13.34
N VAL A 255 -24.15 32.04 12.48
CA VAL A 255 -25.39 31.29 12.27
C VAL A 255 -25.25 29.91 12.90
N SER A 256 -26.10 29.58 13.87
CA SER A 256 -26.13 28.24 14.49
C SER A 256 -26.74 27.20 13.56
N VAL A 257 -26.07 26.05 13.42
CA VAL A 257 -26.45 25.01 12.45
C VAL A 257 -26.73 23.64 13.07
N ALA A 258 -26.09 23.30 14.18
CA ALA A 258 -26.29 22.01 14.86
C ALA A 258 -26.09 22.16 16.36
N ASN A 259 -26.78 21.36 17.18
CA ASN A 259 -26.45 21.26 18.61
C ASN A 259 -25.08 20.61 18.77
N ALA A 260 -24.33 21.06 19.76
CA ALA A 260 -23.09 20.44 20.19
C ALA A 260 -23.24 19.99 21.65
N SER A 261 -22.35 19.13 22.11
CA SER A 261 -22.24 18.73 23.51
C SER A 261 -20.78 18.58 23.89
N ASP A 262 -20.47 18.90 25.14
CA ASP A 262 -19.11 18.83 25.67
C ASP A 262 -18.48 17.45 25.44
N TYR A 263 -17.40 17.44 24.66
CA TYR A 263 -16.54 16.28 24.41
C TYR A 263 -17.23 15.08 23.75
N ASP A 264 -18.44 15.26 23.22
CA ASP A 264 -18.99 14.32 22.25
C ASP A 264 -18.27 14.50 20.92
N TRP A 265 -18.05 13.38 20.22
CA TRP A 265 -17.47 13.37 18.89
C TRP A 265 -18.53 13.73 17.85
N PHE A 266 -18.19 14.71 17.01
CA PHE A 266 -18.99 15.13 15.88
C PHE A 266 -18.19 14.94 14.60
N HIS A 267 -18.78 14.29 13.62
CA HIS A 267 -18.21 14.22 12.28
C HIS A 267 -18.64 15.48 11.53
N ILE A 268 -17.65 16.23 11.03
CA ILE A 268 -17.85 17.51 10.35
C ILE A 268 -17.42 17.33 8.90
N ARG A 269 -18.25 17.75 7.95
CA ARG A 269 -17.93 17.73 6.52
C ARG A 269 -18.28 19.04 5.84
N PHE A 270 -17.38 19.49 4.95
CA PHE A 270 -17.59 20.60 4.03
C PHE A 270 -17.49 20.10 2.60
N ASP A 271 -18.52 20.35 1.79
CA ASP A 271 -18.46 20.22 0.34
C ASP A 271 -18.35 21.64 -0.24
N PHE A 272 -17.34 21.91 -1.05
CA PHE A 272 -17.05 23.26 -1.55
C PHE A 272 -16.73 23.28 -3.04
N ASP A 273 -17.07 24.39 -3.68
CA ASP A 273 -16.77 24.66 -5.09
C ASP A 273 -16.42 26.16 -5.27
N CYS A 274 -15.15 26.43 -5.51
CA CYS A 274 -14.61 27.77 -5.74
C CYS A 274 -15.03 28.38 -7.08
N VAL A 275 -15.49 27.57 -8.04
CA VAL A 275 -15.97 28.05 -9.34
C VAL A 275 -17.37 28.65 -9.17
N THR A 276 -18.22 27.98 -8.40
CA THR A 276 -19.57 28.47 -8.11
C THR A 276 -19.65 29.41 -6.91
N ASP A 277 -18.58 29.48 -6.10
CA ASP A 277 -18.48 30.28 -4.87
C ASP A 277 -19.41 29.77 -3.76
N ILE A 278 -19.62 28.46 -3.70
CA ILE A 278 -20.61 27.82 -2.83
C ILE A 278 -19.98 26.73 -1.98
N TYR A 279 -20.47 26.60 -0.75
CA TYR A 279 -20.25 25.41 0.08
C TYR A 279 -21.49 24.97 0.88
N HIS A 280 -21.38 23.74 1.37
CA HIS A 280 -22.36 23.06 2.20
C HIS A 280 -21.67 22.55 3.48
N ILE A 281 -22.43 22.46 4.57
CA ILE A 281 -21.94 21.97 5.86
C ILE A 281 -22.79 20.79 6.31
N TYR A 282 -22.13 19.71 6.69
CA TYR A 282 -22.76 18.57 7.33
C TYR A 282 -22.17 18.36 8.72
N VAL A 283 -23.04 17.95 9.65
CA VAL A 283 -22.65 17.54 11.01
C VAL A 283 -23.32 16.21 11.28
N ASN A 284 -22.55 15.18 11.60
CA ASN A 284 -22.99 13.80 11.76
C ASN A 284 -23.84 13.31 10.56
N GLU A 285 -23.32 13.53 9.34
CA GLU A 285 -23.97 13.21 8.06
C GLU A 285 -25.28 13.96 7.75
N GLU A 286 -25.79 14.78 8.65
CA GLU A 286 -26.95 15.63 8.40
C GLU A 286 -26.51 16.92 7.69
N LEU A 287 -27.14 17.26 6.56
CA LEU A 287 -26.95 18.55 5.90
C LEU A 287 -27.56 19.66 6.77
N VAL A 288 -26.73 20.45 7.42
CA VAL A 288 -27.17 21.47 8.38
C VAL A 288 -27.19 22.88 7.79
N ALA A 289 -26.43 23.13 6.72
CA ALA A 289 -26.50 24.36 5.94
C ALA A 289 -26.04 24.13 4.50
N SER A 290 -26.65 24.82 3.54
CA SER A 290 -26.41 24.64 2.11
C SER A 290 -26.40 25.96 1.35
N ASP A 291 -25.79 25.95 0.16
CA ASP A 291 -25.78 27.09 -0.77
C ASP A 291 -25.25 28.37 -0.12
N ILE A 292 -24.14 28.24 0.62
CA ILE A 292 -23.53 29.34 1.36
C ILE A 292 -22.42 29.95 0.52
N ASP A 293 -22.44 31.28 0.36
CA ASP A 293 -21.37 32.02 -0.32
C ASP A 293 -20.08 32.02 0.51
N PHE A 294 -18.91 31.97 -0.13
CA PHE A 294 -17.64 32.18 0.58
C PHE A 294 -17.51 33.60 1.13
N LEU A 295 -16.76 33.73 2.22
CA LEU A 295 -16.40 35.03 2.78
C LEU A 295 -15.40 35.80 1.90
N ASN A 296 -14.44 35.08 1.33
CA ASN A 296 -13.49 35.59 0.35
C ASN A 296 -13.41 34.62 -0.82
N ASN A 297 -13.72 35.12 -2.01
CA ASN A 297 -13.69 34.33 -3.24
C ASN A 297 -12.23 34.15 -3.68
N GLY A 298 -11.78 32.91 -3.73
CA GLY A 298 -10.51 32.50 -4.32
C GLY A 298 -10.73 31.46 -5.42
N THR A 299 -9.66 31.06 -6.10
CA THR A 299 -9.74 30.00 -7.13
C THR A 299 -9.50 28.61 -6.56
N GLU A 300 -8.92 28.53 -5.37
CA GLU A 300 -8.56 27.28 -4.70
C GLU A 300 -8.53 27.45 -3.18
N ILE A 301 -8.95 26.40 -2.48
CA ILE A 301 -8.70 26.21 -1.05
C ILE A 301 -7.36 25.52 -0.90
N ASP A 302 -6.44 26.12 -0.15
CA ASP A 302 -5.06 25.66 -0.01
C ASP A 302 -4.64 25.47 1.46
N ASN A 303 -5.51 25.82 2.42
CA ASN A 303 -5.18 25.80 3.83
C ASN A 303 -6.35 25.41 4.73
N PHE A 304 -6.03 24.66 5.78
CA PHE A 304 -6.91 24.42 6.92
C PHE A 304 -6.25 24.92 8.22
N TYR A 305 -6.90 25.84 8.92
CA TYR A 305 -6.42 26.38 10.20
C TYR A 305 -7.29 25.93 11.35
N ILE A 306 -6.66 25.62 12.47
CA ILE A 306 -7.32 25.36 13.75
C ILE A 306 -6.81 26.39 14.76
N GLU A 307 -7.73 27.05 15.45
CA GLU A 307 -7.43 28.08 16.44
C GLU A 307 -8.33 27.91 17.68
N PRO A 308 -7.87 27.16 18.70
CA PRO A 308 -8.49 27.16 20.02
C PRO A 308 -8.29 28.54 20.68
N ASP A 309 -9.37 29.32 20.76
CA ASP A 309 -9.35 30.75 21.09
C ASP A 309 -8.86 31.12 22.51
N GLU A 310 -8.30 32.32 22.62
CA GLU A 310 -7.59 32.87 23.76
C GLU A 310 -8.50 33.55 24.81
N TRP A 311 -9.75 33.87 24.46
CA TRP A 311 -10.46 34.94 25.17
C TRP A 311 -11.02 34.55 26.55
N THR A 312 -11.21 33.25 26.81
CA THR A 312 -12.14 32.83 27.87
C THR A 312 -11.50 32.48 29.21
N GLY A 313 -10.18 32.53 29.33
CA GLY A 313 -9.46 32.25 30.57
C GLY A 313 -9.53 30.77 31.00
N GLY A 314 -8.37 30.20 31.31
CA GLY A 314 -8.24 28.79 31.68
C GLY A 314 -7.81 27.91 30.51
N THR A 315 -7.34 26.71 30.82
CA THR A 315 -6.90 25.73 29.84
C THR A 315 -8.06 24.84 29.43
N TYR A 316 -8.31 24.72 28.13
CA TYR A 316 -9.26 23.78 27.58
C TYR A 316 -8.68 23.12 26.34
N TYR A 317 -9.30 22.01 25.94
CA TYR A 317 -8.84 21.17 24.86
C TYR A 317 -9.94 20.98 23.82
N SER A 318 -9.51 20.97 22.56
CA SER A 318 -10.27 20.38 21.46
C SER A 318 -9.46 19.26 20.84
N TYR A 319 -10.16 18.31 20.25
CA TYR A 319 -9.63 17.08 19.73
C TYR A 319 -10.06 16.94 18.28
N PHE A 320 -9.15 16.49 17.45
CA PHE A 320 -9.36 16.25 16.03
C PHE A 320 -8.84 14.88 15.67
N ASP A 321 -9.54 14.21 14.76
CA ASP A 321 -9.17 12.88 14.29
C ASP A 321 -9.63 12.65 12.85
N ALA A 322 -8.95 11.74 12.15
CA ALA A 322 -9.27 11.21 10.83
C ALA A 322 -9.68 12.26 9.78
N PHE A 323 -8.74 13.11 9.37
CA PHE A 323 -8.96 14.06 8.28
C PHE A 323 -9.04 13.33 6.94
N GLY A 324 -10.15 13.51 6.23
CA GLY A 324 -10.41 12.99 4.89
C GLY A 324 -10.47 14.11 3.85
N PHE A 325 -9.82 13.88 2.71
CA PHE A 325 -9.81 14.81 1.58
C PHE A 325 -10.22 14.10 0.29
N SER A 326 -11.23 14.61 -0.42
CA SER A 326 -11.72 13.96 -1.65
C SER A 326 -10.75 13.93 -2.82
N TRP A 327 -9.64 14.68 -2.73
CA TRP A 327 -8.59 14.71 -3.74
C TRP A 327 -7.40 13.81 -3.40
N ASP A 328 -7.41 13.17 -2.24
CA ASP A 328 -6.50 12.07 -1.95
C ASP A 328 -6.97 10.83 -2.72
N PRO A 329 -6.17 10.30 -3.66
CA PRO A 329 -6.56 9.13 -4.47
C PRO A 329 -6.80 7.86 -3.64
N ASN A 330 -6.36 7.82 -2.38
CA ASN A 330 -6.53 6.69 -1.48
C ASN A 330 -7.70 6.84 -0.50
N TYR A 331 -8.50 7.92 -0.64
CA TYR A 331 -9.59 8.22 0.27
C TYR A 331 -10.90 8.40 -0.48
N ASN A 332 -11.94 7.67 -0.07
CA ASN A 332 -13.30 7.94 -0.49
C ASN A 332 -14.04 8.74 0.58
N VAL A 333 -14.86 9.69 0.14
CA VAL A 333 -15.71 10.46 1.06
C VAL A 333 -16.60 9.51 1.86
N GLY A 334 -16.52 9.60 3.19
CA GLY A 334 -17.22 8.78 4.17
C GLY A 334 -16.38 7.66 4.78
N ASP A 335 -15.15 7.39 4.29
CA ASP A 335 -14.30 6.32 4.83
C ASP A 335 -13.98 6.55 6.32
N ASN A 336 -13.88 7.82 6.74
CA ASN A 336 -13.60 8.17 8.14
C ASN A 336 -14.82 8.10 9.06
N LEU A 337 -16.02 7.80 8.57
CA LEU A 337 -17.25 7.80 9.39
C LEU A 337 -17.31 6.60 10.33
N TYR A 338 -16.66 5.50 9.97
CA TYR A 338 -16.71 4.26 10.71
C TYR A 338 -15.33 3.95 11.29
N ALA A 339 -15.29 3.58 12.57
CA ALA A 339 -14.07 3.06 13.16
C ALA A 339 -13.74 1.73 12.50
N HIS A 340 -12.50 1.60 12.05
CA HIS A 340 -11.89 0.35 11.66
C HIS A 340 -11.53 -0.36 12.97
N GLU A 341 -12.30 -1.39 13.30
CA GLU A 341 -11.98 -2.24 14.45
C GLU A 341 -10.85 -3.20 14.04
N SER A 342 -9.69 -3.05 14.67
CA SER A 342 -8.69 -4.10 14.63
C SER A 342 -9.10 -5.20 15.62
N PHE A 343 -8.99 -6.45 15.18
CA PHE A 343 -9.24 -7.60 16.03
C PHE A 343 -7.91 -8.32 16.25
N ASP A 344 -7.62 -8.80 17.45
CA ASP A 344 -6.45 -9.68 17.71
C ASP A 344 -6.37 -10.88 16.74
N ALA A 345 -7.52 -11.26 16.18
CA ALA A 345 -7.67 -12.31 15.18
C ALA A 345 -7.09 -11.94 13.80
N PHE A 346 -6.96 -10.66 13.44
CA PHE A 346 -6.47 -10.22 12.15
C PHE A 346 -5.45 -9.10 12.32
N ARG A 347 -4.25 -9.29 11.77
CA ARG A 347 -3.26 -8.23 11.74
C ARG A 347 -2.45 -8.26 10.46
N VAL A 348 -2.05 -7.08 10.01
CA VAL A 348 -1.00 -6.97 8.99
C VAL A 348 0.33 -7.25 9.68
N ALA A 349 1.06 -8.25 9.21
CA ALA A 349 2.39 -8.59 9.71
C ALA A 349 3.43 -8.37 8.61
N GLU A 350 4.67 -8.04 9.00
CA GLU A 350 5.81 -8.10 8.08
C GLU A 350 5.95 -9.52 7.55
N GLY A 351 6.18 -9.62 6.24
CA GLY A 351 5.83 -10.81 5.50
C GLY A 351 6.65 -12.07 5.80
N ALA A 352 6.09 -13.19 5.34
CA ALA A 352 6.68 -14.52 5.38
C ALA A 352 6.89 -15.02 3.94
N ASP A 353 7.91 -15.84 3.73
CA ASP A 353 8.19 -16.48 2.43
C ASP A 353 8.29 -15.47 1.26
N TYR A 354 9.18 -14.48 1.41
CA TYR A 354 9.47 -13.41 0.42
C TYR A 354 8.35 -12.40 0.13
N HIS A 355 7.18 -12.52 0.78
CA HIS A 355 6.14 -11.50 0.72
C HIS A 355 6.54 -10.30 1.60
N GLN A 356 6.16 -9.08 1.21
CA GLN A 356 6.51 -7.86 1.95
C GLN A 356 5.58 -7.63 3.16
N LYS A 357 4.28 -7.85 2.97
CA LYS A 357 3.25 -7.76 4.01
C LYS A 357 2.29 -8.94 3.85
N ILE A 358 1.79 -9.46 4.95
CA ILE A 358 0.77 -10.52 4.97
C ILE A 358 -0.37 -10.12 5.89
N LEU A 359 -1.59 -10.55 5.54
CA LEU A 359 -2.70 -10.57 6.48
C LEU A 359 -2.63 -11.88 7.28
N GLU A 360 -2.25 -11.79 8.55
CA GLU A 360 -2.24 -12.94 9.46
C GLU A 360 -3.62 -13.06 10.12
N ALA A 361 -4.29 -14.19 9.88
CA ALA A 361 -5.53 -14.55 10.55
C ALA A 361 -5.28 -15.65 11.61
N LYS A 362 -5.73 -15.42 12.85
CA LYS A 362 -5.58 -16.30 14.01
C LYS A 362 -6.92 -16.56 14.66
N TRP A 363 -7.20 -17.84 14.94
CA TRP A 363 -8.42 -18.28 15.59
C TRP A 363 -8.11 -19.38 16.60
N THR A 364 -8.71 -19.27 17.79
CA THR A 364 -8.64 -20.30 18.84
C THR A 364 -9.94 -21.10 18.97
N GLU A 365 -11.05 -20.60 18.44
CA GLU A 365 -12.37 -21.26 18.36
C GLU A 365 -13.04 -20.93 17.00
N PHE A 366 -14.05 -21.70 16.58
CA PHE A 366 -14.75 -21.47 15.30
C PHE A 366 -15.58 -20.18 15.38
N HIS A 367 -15.27 -19.21 14.51
CA HIS A 367 -16.00 -17.96 14.41
C HIS A 367 -16.22 -17.63 12.93
N ASP A 368 -17.46 -17.27 12.58
CA ASP A 368 -17.79 -16.67 11.28
C ASP A 368 -17.34 -15.21 11.31
N VAL A 369 -16.08 -14.95 10.95
CA VAL A 369 -15.61 -13.59 10.66
C VAL A 369 -15.30 -13.51 9.17
N GLU A 370 -15.88 -12.51 8.53
CA GLU A 370 -15.74 -12.27 7.09
C GLU A 370 -14.96 -10.98 6.88
N ILE A 371 -14.04 -11.01 5.92
CA ILE A 371 -13.31 -9.84 5.44
C ILE A 371 -13.79 -9.55 4.04
N TYR A 372 -14.22 -8.32 3.82
CA TYR A 372 -14.78 -7.88 2.56
C TYR A 372 -13.79 -7.02 1.81
N ASN A 373 -13.48 -7.44 0.59
CA ASN A 373 -12.83 -6.59 -0.39
C ASN A 373 -13.90 -6.03 -1.31
N THR A 374 -14.24 -4.75 -1.18
CA THR A 374 -15.15 -4.06 -2.10
C THR A 374 -14.36 -3.41 -3.23
N TYR A 375 -14.89 -3.51 -4.43
CA TYR A 375 -14.35 -2.89 -5.64
C TYR A 375 -15.51 -2.59 -6.57
N GLU A 376 -15.34 -1.59 -7.45
CA GLU A 376 -16.33 -1.28 -8.48
C GLU A 376 -16.68 -2.53 -9.30
N PRO A 377 -17.97 -2.87 -9.47
CA PRO A 377 -18.38 -4.10 -10.14
C PRO A 377 -17.76 -4.26 -11.53
N GLN A 378 -17.02 -5.35 -11.72
CA GLN A 378 -16.38 -5.66 -13.00
C GLN A 378 -17.19 -6.72 -13.77
N PRO A 379 -17.48 -6.53 -15.07
CA PRO A 379 -18.18 -7.53 -15.87
C PRO A 379 -17.33 -8.78 -16.19
N ASN A 380 -16.01 -8.69 -16.02
CA ASN A 380 -15.03 -9.79 -16.11
C ASN A 380 -13.71 -9.36 -15.46
N GLY A 381 -12.87 -10.33 -15.07
CA GLY A 381 -11.55 -10.06 -14.50
C GLY A 381 -10.87 -11.33 -14.01
N THR A 382 -9.68 -11.15 -13.43
CA THR A 382 -8.91 -12.22 -12.77
C THR A 382 -8.69 -11.80 -11.31
N VAL A 383 -8.86 -12.73 -10.38
CA VAL A 383 -8.47 -12.56 -8.98
C VAL A 383 -7.35 -13.54 -8.67
N GLU A 384 -6.24 -13.00 -8.17
CA GLU A 384 -5.08 -13.77 -7.77
C GLU A 384 -4.78 -13.48 -6.29
N PHE A 385 -4.45 -14.52 -5.53
CA PHE A 385 -4.07 -14.38 -4.14
C PHE A 385 -3.12 -15.50 -3.73
N TRP A 386 -2.28 -15.20 -2.74
CA TRP A 386 -1.42 -16.17 -2.08
C TRP A 386 -2.05 -16.55 -0.74
N PHE A 387 -2.05 -17.84 -0.42
CA PHE A 387 -2.60 -18.35 0.84
C PHE A 387 -1.61 -19.28 1.52
N MET A 388 -1.46 -19.12 2.83
CA MET A 388 -0.64 -19.97 3.69
C MET A 388 -1.44 -20.39 4.92
N THR A 389 -1.33 -21.66 5.30
CA THR A 389 -1.86 -22.17 6.58
C THR A 389 -0.85 -23.12 7.21
N SER A 390 -0.80 -23.12 8.55
CA SER A 390 0.01 -24.05 9.34
C SER A 390 -0.65 -25.43 9.49
N ASP A 391 -1.97 -25.52 9.25
CA ASP A 391 -2.73 -26.77 9.33
C ASP A 391 -3.69 -26.84 8.13
N THR A 392 -3.63 -27.93 7.38
CA THR A 392 -4.55 -28.20 6.24
C THR A 392 -5.57 -29.29 6.55
N THR A 393 -5.49 -29.89 7.75
CA THR A 393 -6.21 -31.12 8.10
C THR A 393 -7.55 -30.88 8.77
N VAL A 394 -7.93 -29.62 9.00
CA VAL A 394 -9.22 -29.27 9.62
C VAL A 394 -10.40 -29.43 8.65
N ASP A 395 -11.59 -29.58 9.24
CA ASP A 395 -12.83 -29.86 8.51
C ASP A 395 -13.22 -28.75 7.52
N GLN A 396 -12.88 -27.49 7.78
CA GLN A 396 -12.96 -26.41 6.80
C GLN A 396 -12.02 -25.27 7.22
N LEU A 397 -11.09 -24.90 6.34
CA LEU A 397 -10.27 -23.70 6.43
C LEU A 397 -10.89 -22.59 5.59
N CYS A 398 -10.63 -21.35 5.98
CA CYS A 398 -10.84 -20.09 5.27
C CYS A 398 -11.49 -20.23 3.88
N GLY A 399 -12.74 -19.80 3.77
CA GLY A 399 -13.45 -19.75 2.50
C GLY A 399 -13.31 -18.38 1.86
N PHE A 400 -12.97 -18.35 0.57
CA PHE A 400 -12.96 -17.16 -0.27
C PHE A 400 -14.27 -17.13 -1.06
N SER A 401 -15.16 -16.23 -0.69
CA SER A 401 -16.48 -16.07 -1.30
C SER A 401 -16.51 -14.83 -2.17
N PHE A 402 -17.15 -14.93 -3.35
CA PHE A 402 -17.25 -13.86 -4.32
C PHE A 402 -18.71 -13.51 -4.55
N TYR A 403 -19.05 -12.25 -4.33
CA TYR A 403 -20.43 -11.76 -4.34
C TYR A 403 -20.70 -10.86 -5.56
N ASP A 404 -21.95 -10.79 -6.02
CA ASP A 404 -22.38 -9.80 -7.02
C ASP A 404 -22.79 -8.46 -6.39
N ASP A 405 -23.20 -7.52 -7.26
CA ASP A 405 -23.71 -6.20 -6.92
C ASP A 405 -25.01 -6.22 -6.08
N GLN A 406 -25.64 -7.40 -5.94
CA GLN A 406 -26.82 -7.62 -5.10
C GLN A 406 -26.47 -8.32 -3.78
N GLY A 407 -25.18 -8.57 -3.51
CA GLY A 407 -24.71 -9.24 -2.30
C GLY A 407 -24.99 -10.75 -2.29
N LEU A 408 -25.18 -11.38 -3.45
CA LEU A 408 -25.37 -12.83 -3.56
C LEU A 408 -24.04 -13.54 -3.87
N GLU A 409 -23.72 -14.59 -3.10
CA GLU A 409 -22.53 -15.41 -3.34
C GLU A 409 -22.67 -16.13 -4.69
N ASN A 410 -21.77 -15.80 -5.62
CA ASN A 410 -21.74 -16.39 -6.96
C ASN A 410 -20.86 -17.63 -7.01
N PHE A 411 -19.70 -17.59 -6.37
CA PHE A 411 -18.86 -18.77 -6.19
C PHE A 411 -18.00 -18.66 -4.93
N LYS A 412 -17.63 -19.82 -4.39
CA LYS A 412 -16.76 -19.92 -3.22
C LYS A 412 -15.63 -20.91 -3.47
N ILE A 413 -14.45 -20.63 -2.95
CA ILE A 413 -13.30 -21.54 -2.95
C ILE A 413 -12.86 -21.75 -1.50
N PHE A 414 -12.59 -22.99 -1.08
CA PHE A 414 -12.19 -23.29 0.30
C PHE A 414 -11.29 -24.51 0.38
N ILE A 415 -10.57 -24.68 1.50
CA ILE A 415 -9.77 -25.87 1.77
C ILE A 415 -10.48 -26.72 2.82
N GLN A 416 -10.55 -28.03 2.58
CA GLN A 416 -11.07 -28.99 3.54
C GLN A 416 -10.22 -30.27 3.41
N ASN A 417 -9.78 -30.85 4.51
CA ASN A 417 -9.04 -32.13 4.50
C ASN A 417 -7.89 -32.15 3.47
N SER A 418 -7.06 -31.11 3.49
CA SER A 418 -5.89 -30.92 2.62
C SER A 418 -6.19 -30.84 1.12
N LYS A 419 -7.42 -30.47 0.73
CA LYS A 419 -7.83 -30.30 -0.66
C LYS A 419 -8.60 -29.01 -0.87
N TRP A 420 -8.42 -28.42 -2.04
CA TRP A 420 -9.23 -27.31 -2.52
C TRP A 420 -10.58 -27.81 -3.05
N TYR A 421 -11.63 -27.09 -2.69
CA TYR A 421 -12.99 -27.24 -3.18
C TYR A 421 -13.49 -25.91 -3.71
N TYR A 422 -14.45 -25.97 -4.61
CA TYR A 422 -15.23 -24.82 -5.04
C TYR A 422 -16.72 -25.19 -5.03
N SER A 423 -17.59 -24.20 -4.83
CA SER A 423 -19.05 -24.35 -4.90
C SER A 423 -19.70 -23.22 -5.65
#